data_AF-A0AAU3CY18-F1
#
_entry.id   AF-A0AAU3CY18-F1
#
_cell.length_a   1.000
_cell.length_b   1.000
_cell.length_c   1.000
_cell.angle_alpha   90.00
_cell.angle_beta   90.00
_cell.angle_gamma   90.00
#
_symmetry.space_group_name_H-M   'P 1'
#
loop_
_entity.id
_entity.type
_entity.pdbx_description
1 polymer ?
#
loop_
_entity_poly.entity_id
_entity_poly.type
_entity_poly.pdbx_seq_one_letter_code
_entity_poly.pdbx_strand_id
1 'polypeptide(L)'
;MTPLPATIPALVRTRVRAAVRRPVRLSPEETAGRALMLRLVSLLLQYPDDELTSVRAELTTGVESLPTTPGAEHLARFTGWFAAQEPDALERHYVEMFDLRRKSSLYLTYYLHGDTRRRGMALLTLNQRYRAAGWDIDGGELPDHLPVVLEFAALAGPGGGEAPLRQHRRGLELIHHALTDSDSPYRHVLAALLTLLPPPTEADRAAVAQLAAEGPPNEEVGLDPYGTYGDGEFAPPGTFVPPMPAPPSRVPPAPTSRTEGPR
;
A
#
# COMPACT_ATOMS: atom_id res chain seq x y z
N MET A 1 36.13 -4.52 -51.69
CA MET A 1 35.68 -5.56 -50.75
C MET A 1 36.40 -5.36 -49.43
N THR A 2 35.69 -4.84 -48.42
CA THR A 2 35.88 -5.17 -46.99
C THR A 2 36.05 -6.70 -46.88
N PRO A 3 36.85 -7.28 -45.95
CA PRO A 3 36.69 -6.93 -44.54
C PRO A 3 37.91 -6.97 -43.61
N LEU A 4 37.81 -6.14 -42.58
CA LEU A 4 38.42 -6.37 -41.27
C LEU A 4 37.48 -7.28 -40.44
N PRO A 5 38.00 -8.36 -39.83
CA PRO A 5 37.58 -8.80 -38.51
C PRO A 5 38.81 -8.96 -37.57
N ALA A 6 38.72 -9.03 -36.25
CA ALA A 6 37.74 -9.68 -35.39
C ALA A 6 37.66 -8.97 -34.02
N THR A 7 36.45 -8.63 -33.57
CA THR A 7 35.67 -9.37 -32.55
C THR A 7 36.23 -9.27 -31.13
N ILE A 8 35.67 -8.31 -30.38
CA ILE A 8 35.79 -8.25 -28.92
C ILE A 8 35.17 -9.52 -28.31
N PRO A 9 35.86 -10.26 -27.43
CA PRO A 9 35.37 -11.50 -26.83
C PRO A 9 34.04 -11.31 -26.08
N ALA A 10 33.11 -12.24 -26.25
CA ALA A 10 31.78 -12.21 -25.64
C ALA A 10 31.81 -12.07 -24.11
N LEU A 11 32.84 -12.59 -23.44
CA LEU A 11 33.07 -12.48 -21.99
C LEU A 11 33.23 -11.02 -21.51
N VAL A 12 33.81 -10.14 -22.35
CA VAL A 12 33.95 -8.72 -22.03
C VAL A 12 32.61 -8.00 -22.16
N ARG A 13 31.77 -8.39 -23.13
CA ARG A 13 30.40 -7.85 -23.27
C ARG A 13 29.52 -8.20 -22.06
N THR A 14 29.65 -9.39 -21.50
CA THR A 14 28.86 -9.82 -20.33
C THR A 14 29.25 -9.04 -19.08
N ARG A 15 30.54 -8.76 -18.87
CA ARG A 15 31.02 -7.94 -17.74
C ARG A 15 30.66 -6.46 -17.88
N VAL A 16 30.66 -5.92 -19.11
CA VAL A 16 30.27 -4.52 -19.36
C VAL A 16 28.76 -4.33 -19.21
N ARG A 17 27.90 -5.27 -19.64
CA ARG A 17 26.44 -5.14 -19.47
C ARG A 17 25.98 -5.13 -18.00
N ALA A 18 26.67 -5.85 -17.12
CA ALA A 18 26.38 -5.83 -15.68
C ALA A 18 26.63 -4.45 -15.03
N ALA A 19 27.44 -3.58 -15.67
CA ALA A 19 27.79 -2.25 -15.17
C ALA A 19 26.95 -1.10 -15.76
N VAL A 20 26.03 -1.36 -16.72
CA VAL A 20 25.40 -0.32 -17.56
C VAL A 20 24.13 0.32 -16.96
N ARG A 21 23.70 -0.06 -15.76
CA ARG A 21 22.80 0.80 -14.98
C ARG A 21 23.31 0.94 -13.56
N ARG A 22 24.37 1.74 -13.40
CA ARG A 22 24.62 2.38 -12.11
C ARG A 22 23.33 3.13 -11.75
N PRO A 23 22.62 2.78 -10.67
CA PRO A 23 21.46 3.56 -10.27
C PRO A 23 21.94 5.00 -10.14
N VAL A 24 21.23 5.92 -10.80
CA VAL A 24 21.50 7.36 -10.68
C VAL A 24 21.42 7.64 -9.18
N ARG A 25 22.57 7.97 -8.58
CA ARG A 25 22.61 8.34 -7.16
C ARG A 25 22.07 9.75 -7.09
N LEU A 26 20.94 9.91 -6.43
CA LEU A 26 20.39 11.22 -6.12
C LEU A 26 21.38 11.99 -5.25
N SER A 27 21.47 13.30 -5.48
CA SER A 27 22.17 14.21 -4.58
C SER A 27 21.47 14.24 -3.21
N PRO A 28 22.13 14.73 -2.15
CA PRO A 28 21.48 14.91 -0.85
C PRO A 28 20.25 15.83 -0.92
N GLU A 29 20.32 16.87 -1.74
CA GLU A 29 19.22 17.82 -1.97
C GLU A 29 18.05 17.16 -2.70
N GLU A 30 18.33 16.39 -3.76
CA GLU A 30 17.30 15.62 -4.48
C GLU A 30 16.64 14.57 -3.57
N THR A 31 17.43 13.94 -2.69
CA THR A 31 16.92 12.98 -1.71
C THR A 31 16.00 13.65 -0.69
N ALA A 32 16.40 14.83 -0.19
CA ALA A 32 15.58 15.61 0.75
C ALA A 32 14.27 16.10 0.12
N GLY A 33 14.34 16.67 -1.10
CA GLY A 33 13.15 17.11 -1.84
C GLY A 33 12.19 15.96 -2.14
N ARG A 34 12.74 14.78 -2.48
CA ARG A 34 11.94 13.57 -2.69
C ARG A 34 11.27 13.05 -1.42
N ALA A 35 12.00 13.04 -0.29
CA ALA A 35 11.43 12.66 1.00
C ALA A 35 10.33 13.64 1.44
N LEU A 36 10.53 14.95 1.24
CA LEU A 36 9.51 15.96 1.52
C LEU A 36 8.26 15.74 0.65
N MET A 37 8.42 15.49 -0.65
CA MET A 37 7.29 15.20 -1.53
C MET A 37 6.50 13.97 -1.06
N LEU A 38 7.18 12.88 -0.69
CA LEU A 38 6.52 11.67 -0.15
C LEU A 38 5.74 11.96 1.14
N ARG A 39 6.29 12.77 2.05
CA ARG A 39 5.60 13.19 3.28
C ARG A 39 4.36 14.04 2.99
N LEU A 40 4.47 15.00 2.07
CA LEU A 40 3.35 15.84 1.66
C LEU A 40 2.25 15.00 1.01
N VAL A 41 2.60 14.08 0.11
CA VAL A 41 1.63 13.14 -0.47
C VAL A 41 0.98 12.28 0.62
N SER A 42 1.75 11.81 1.61
CA SER A 42 1.20 11.05 2.74
C SER A 42 0.11 11.84 3.47
N LEU A 43 0.46 13.05 3.92
CA LEU A 43 -0.46 13.93 4.65
C LEU A 43 -1.71 14.27 3.83
N LEU A 44 -1.54 14.62 2.55
CA LEU A 44 -2.65 14.98 1.67
C LEU A 44 -3.58 13.80 1.30
N LEU A 45 -3.22 12.56 1.67
CA LEU A 45 -4.06 11.36 1.53
C LEU A 45 -4.65 10.88 2.85
N GLN A 46 -4.39 11.56 3.98
CA GLN A 46 -5.04 11.28 5.24
C GLN A 46 -6.44 11.91 5.27
N TYR A 47 -7.29 11.38 6.16
CA TYR A 47 -8.62 11.94 6.40
C TYR A 47 -8.48 13.42 6.82
N PRO A 48 -9.22 14.37 6.20
CA PRO A 48 -9.06 15.80 6.44
C PRO A 48 -9.78 16.24 7.73
N ASP A 49 -9.35 15.70 8.87
CA ASP A 49 -9.81 16.11 10.19
C ASP A 49 -9.42 17.56 10.51
N ASP A 50 -9.89 18.05 11.66
CA ASP A 50 -9.61 19.42 12.14
C ASP A 50 -8.11 19.72 12.22
N GLU A 51 -7.28 18.74 12.60
CA GLU A 51 -5.84 18.93 12.73
C GLU A 51 -5.20 19.17 11.37
N LEU A 52 -5.44 18.28 10.39
CA LEU A 52 -4.91 18.42 9.04
C LEU A 52 -5.46 19.68 8.33
N THR A 53 -6.75 19.95 8.55
CA THR A 53 -7.46 21.14 8.08
C THR A 53 -6.87 22.43 8.64
N SER A 54 -6.37 22.42 9.88
CA SER A 54 -5.77 23.60 10.51
C SER A 54 -4.41 23.98 9.90
N VAL A 55 -3.66 23.00 9.38
CA VAL A 55 -2.30 23.19 8.84
C VAL A 55 -2.23 23.35 7.31
N ARG A 56 -3.36 23.70 6.66
CA ARG A 56 -3.44 23.82 5.18
C ARG A 56 -2.45 24.82 4.59
N ALA A 57 -2.16 25.90 5.32
CA ALA A 57 -1.26 26.96 4.86
C ALA A 57 0.19 26.46 4.87
N GLU A 58 0.55 25.70 5.89
CA GLU A 58 1.85 25.04 6.04
C GLU A 58 2.04 23.97 4.97
N LEU A 59 1.01 23.18 4.67
CA LEU A 59 1.05 22.21 3.57
C LEU A 59 1.27 22.88 2.22
N THR A 60 0.58 23.99 1.96
CA THR A 60 0.74 24.79 0.73
C THR A 60 2.16 25.34 0.63
N THR A 61 2.66 25.95 1.70
CA THR A 61 4.05 26.47 1.78
C THR A 61 5.07 25.35 1.57
N GLY A 62 4.83 24.16 2.15
CA GLY A 62 5.68 22.99 1.97
C GLY A 62 5.76 22.54 0.52
N VAL A 63 4.62 22.56 -0.19
CA VAL A 63 4.57 22.27 -1.64
C VAL A 63 5.31 23.34 -2.45
N GLU A 64 5.14 24.62 -2.13
CA GLU A 64 5.84 25.73 -2.80
C GLU A 64 7.36 25.69 -2.60
N SER A 65 7.83 25.07 -1.52
CA SER A 65 9.26 24.87 -1.25
C SER A 65 9.90 23.76 -2.08
N LEU A 66 9.10 22.91 -2.74
CA LEU A 66 9.62 21.82 -3.56
C LEU A 66 10.29 22.34 -4.85
N PRO A 67 11.30 21.64 -5.37
CA PRO A 67 11.86 21.93 -6.69
C PRO A 67 10.78 21.89 -7.77
N THR A 68 10.87 22.80 -8.75
CA THR A 68 9.95 22.85 -9.89
C THR A 68 10.02 21.56 -10.70
N THR A 69 9.00 20.73 -10.52
CA THR A 69 8.87 19.42 -11.15
C THR A 69 7.40 19.17 -11.48
N PRO A 70 7.08 18.27 -12.42
CA PRO A 70 5.69 17.90 -12.71
C PRO A 70 4.92 17.42 -11.47
N GLY A 71 5.60 16.73 -10.55
CA GLY A 71 5.02 16.30 -9.28
C GLY A 71 4.64 17.48 -8.37
N ALA A 72 5.51 18.48 -8.25
CA ALA A 72 5.25 19.68 -7.46
C ALA A 72 4.08 20.51 -8.06
N GLU A 73 3.99 20.61 -9.39
CA GLU A 73 2.87 21.29 -10.05
C GLU A 73 1.52 20.61 -9.79
N HIS A 74 1.50 19.27 -9.77
CA HIS A 74 0.31 18.52 -9.37
C HIS A 74 -0.09 18.80 -7.93
N LEU A 75 0.87 18.75 -7.00
CA LEU A 75 0.59 19.06 -5.60
C LEU A 75 0.09 20.50 -5.42
N ALA A 76 0.65 21.47 -6.14
CA ALA A 76 0.23 22.87 -6.08
C ALA A 76 -1.23 23.06 -6.54
N ARG A 77 -1.66 22.32 -7.57
CA ARG A 77 -3.08 22.30 -7.99
C ARG A 77 -3.99 21.73 -6.91
N PHE A 78 -3.56 20.64 -6.27
CA PHE A 78 -4.33 20.03 -5.19
C PHE A 78 -4.42 20.94 -3.97
N THR A 79 -3.30 21.50 -3.49
CA THR A 79 -3.30 22.37 -2.31
C THR A 79 -4.08 23.65 -2.55
N GLY A 80 -4.06 24.21 -3.78
CA GLY A 80 -4.93 25.32 -4.15
C GLY A 80 -6.42 24.99 -4.06
N TRP A 81 -6.83 23.79 -4.51
CA TRP A 81 -8.20 23.31 -4.30
C TRP A 81 -8.51 23.07 -2.82
N PHE A 82 -7.64 22.35 -2.12
CA PHE A 82 -7.79 21.97 -0.70
C PHE A 82 -7.94 23.21 0.20
N ALA A 83 -7.15 24.26 -0.04
CA ALA A 83 -7.23 25.50 0.70
C ALA A 83 -8.53 26.28 0.48
N ALA A 84 -9.20 26.09 -0.66
CA ALA A 84 -10.42 26.80 -1.04
C ALA A 84 -11.71 26.07 -0.64
N GLN A 85 -11.63 24.86 -0.09
CA GLN A 85 -12.81 24.09 0.33
C GLN A 85 -13.12 24.27 1.82
N GLU A 86 -14.41 24.25 2.14
CA GLU A 86 -14.90 24.16 3.52
C GLU A 86 -14.56 22.77 4.12
N PRO A 87 -14.25 22.68 5.44
CA PRO A 87 -13.87 21.43 6.10
C PRO A 87 -14.86 20.28 5.87
N ASP A 88 -16.15 20.52 6.11
CA ASP A 88 -17.21 19.51 5.90
C ASP A 88 -17.30 19.03 4.44
N ALA A 89 -16.91 19.87 3.48
CA ALA A 89 -16.87 19.46 2.07
C ALA A 89 -15.66 18.58 1.77
N LEU A 90 -14.52 18.85 2.40
CA LEU A 90 -13.32 18.01 2.30
C LEU A 90 -13.58 16.61 2.86
N GLU A 91 -14.15 16.52 4.06
CA GLU A 91 -14.47 15.25 4.71
C GLU A 91 -15.42 14.40 3.86
N ARG A 92 -16.53 15.00 3.39
CA ARG A 92 -17.48 14.30 2.50
C ARG A 92 -16.82 13.84 1.22
N HIS A 93 -16.00 14.68 0.59
CA HIS A 93 -15.29 14.31 -0.64
C HIS A 93 -14.29 13.19 -0.40
N TYR A 94 -13.58 13.20 0.73
CA TYR A 94 -12.66 12.13 1.12
C TYR A 94 -13.40 10.79 1.25
N VAL A 95 -14.47 10.75 2.04
CA VAL A 95 -15.28 9.54 2.26
C VAL A 95 -15.86 9.03 0.94
N GLU A 96 -16.38 9.93 0.09
CA GLU A 96 -16.91 9.57 -1.22
C GLU A 96 -15.84 8.91 -2.10
N MET A 97 -14.61 9.41 -2.06
CA MET A 97 -13.53 8.95 -2.93
C MET A 97 -12.83 7.70 -2.39
N PHE A 98 -12.57 7.59 -1.10
CA PHE A 98 -11.69 6.54 -0.57
C PHE A 98 -12.42 5.43 0.20
N ASP A 99 -13.52 5.76 0.89
CA ASP A 99 -14.20 4.81 1.79
C ASP A 99 -15.37 4.11 1.10
N LEU A 100 -16.13 4.85 0.29
CA LEU A 100 -17.32 4.33 -0.39
C LEU A 100 -17.00 3.63 -1.72
N ARG A 101 -15.81 3.86 -2.28
CA ARG A 101 -15.41 3.36 -3.60
C ARG A 101 -14.26 2.37 -3.49
N ARG A 102 -14.57 1.08 -3.68
CA ARG A 102 -13.56 0.00 -3.69
C ARG A 102 -12.42 0.23 -4.69
N LYS A 103 -12.69 0.87 -5.84
CA LYS A 103 -11.71 1.11 -6.91
C LYS A 103 -10.63 2.14 -6.56
N SER A 104 -10.85 2.94 -5.52
CA SER A 104 -9.94 4.00 -5.08
C SER A 104 -9.49 3.81 -3.63
N SER A 105 -9.81 2.70 -2.99
CA SER A 105 -9.33 2.35 -1.64
C SER A 105 -7.82 2.52 -1.50
N LEU A 106 -7.36 3.06 -0.37
CA LEU A 106 -5.94 3.33 -0.11
C LEU A 106 -5.15 2.14 0.45
N TYR A 107 -5.75 0.96 0.57
CA TYR A 107 -5.07 -0.26 1.06
C TYR A 107 -4.43 -1.03 -0.11
N LEU A 108 -3.10 -0.98 -0.22
CA LEU A 108 -2.39 -1.43 -1.43
C LEU A 108 -2.44 -2.95 -1.68
N THR A 109 -2.53 -3.76 -0.62
CA THR A 109 -2.56 -5.22 -0.77
C THR A 109 -3.89 -5.72 -1.31
N TYR A 110 -4.95 -4.94 -1.12
CA TYR A 110 -6.29 -5.24 -1.64
C TYR A 110 -6.26 -5.44 -3.17
N TYR A 111 -5.57 -4.59 -3.93
CA TYR A 111 -5.55 -4.70 -5.39
C TYR A 111 -4.88 -5.98 -5.91
N LEU A 112 -3.93 -6.55 -5.17
CA LEU A 112 -3.21 -7.75 -5.61
C LEU A 112 -3.84 -9.04 -5.09
N HIS A 113 -4.50 -8.98 -3.95
CA HIS A 113 -4.94 -10.18 -3.21
C HIS A 113 -6.40 -10.16 -2.82
N GLY A 114 -7.11 -9.05 -3.01
CA GLY A 114 -8.45 -8.79 -2.47
C GLY A 114 -8.58 -9.19 -1.01
N ASP A 115 -9.76 -9.59 -0.58
CA ASP A 115 -10.01 -10.03 0.80
C ASP A 115 -9.79 -11.53 0.96
N THR A 116 -8.59 -12.00 0.60
CA THR A 116 -8.19 -13.40 0.71
C THR A 116 -7.19 -13.62 1.85
N ARG A 117 -7.00 -14.87 2.29
CA ARG A 117 -5.85 -15.26 3.14
C ARG A 117 -4.48 -14.76 2.64
N ARG A 118 -4.31 -14.62 1.32
CA ARG A 118 -3.04 -14.13 0.73
C ARG A 118 -2.79 -12.67 1.11
N ARG A 119 -3.85 -11.87 1.32
CA ARG A 119 -3.73 -10.50 1.83
C ARG A 119 -3.09 -10.49 3.21
N GLY A 120 -3.53 -11.36 4.13
CA GLY A 120 -2.95 -11.48 5.46
C GLY A 120 -1.43 -11.74 5.44
N MET A 121 -0.96 -12.60 4.53
CA MET A 121 0.49 -12.86 4.36
C MET A 121 1.25 -11.65 3.79
N ALA A 122 0.63 -10.90 2.88
CA ALA A 122 1.21 -9.67 2.35
C ALA A 122 1.35 -8.59 3.43
N LEU A 123 0.34 -8.42 4.28
CA LEU A 123 0.38 -7.51 5.44
C LEU A 123 1.51 -7.88 6.41
N LEU A 124 1.66 -9.17 6.73
CA LEU A 124 2.75 -9.66 7.58
C LEU A 124 4.13 -9.37 6.97
N THR A 125 4.29 -9.60 5.65
CA THR A 125 5.54 -9.33 4.93
C THR A 125 5.89 -7.84 4.98
N LEU A 126 4.90 -6.96 4.85
CA LEU A 126 5.10 -5.52 4.90
C LEU A 126 5.46 -5.06 6.32
N ASN A 127 4.80 -5.59 7.35
CA ASN A 127 5.15 -5.31 8.74
C ASN A 127 6.59 -5.78 9.09
N GLN A 128 7.00 -6.96 8.62
CA GLN A 128 8.37 -7.44 8.78
C GLN A 128 9.40 -6.52 8.11
N ARG A 129 9.07 -5.97 6.94
CA ARG A 129 9.93 -4.99 6.25
C ARG A 129 10.10 -3.71 7.09
N TYR A 130 9.03 -3.20 7.69
CA TYR A 130 9.09 -2.02 8.56
C TYR A 130 9.97 -2.26 9.78
N ARG A 131 9.75 -3.37 10.47
CA ARG A 131 10.57 -3.78 11.63
C ARG A 131 12.04 -3.98 11.27
N ALA A 132 12.34 -4.55 10.10
CA ALA A 132 13.71 -4.71 9.62
C ALA A 132 14.41 -3.37 9.36
N ALA A 133 13.66 -2.30 9.12
CA ALA A 133 14.17 -0.93 9.01
C ALA A 133 14.16 -0.18 10.35
N GLY A 134 13.81 -0.84 11.45
CA GLY A 134 13.71 -0.22 12.78
C GLY A 134 12.45 0.63 12.99
N TRP A 135 11.42 0.46 12.16
CA TRP A 135 10.15 1.17 12.29
C TRP A 135 9.07 0.26 12.88
N ASP A 136 8.46 0.69 13.98
CA ASP A 136 7.30 0.01 14.57
C ASP A 136 6.04 0.85 14.33
N ILE A 137 4.96 0.19 13.94
CA ILE A 137 3.68 0.85 13.66
C ILE A 137 2.81 0.65 14.88
N ASP A 138 2.73 1.68 15.72
CA ASP A 138 1.85 1.71 16.89
C ASP A 138 0.50 2.39 16.59
N GLY A 139 0.31 2.91 15.38
CA GLY A 139 -0.75 3.88 15.02
C GLY A 139 -2.13 3.30 14.67
N GLY A 140 -2.42 2.03 14.96
CA GLY A 140 -3.74 1.41 14.70
C GLY A 140 -4.11 1.16 13.23
N GLU A 141 -3.43 1.82 12.28
CA GLU A 141 -3.61 1.61 10.84
C GLU A 141 -2.92 0.34 10.31
N LEU A 142 -3.48 -0.24 9.25
CA LEU A 142 -2.87 -1.38 8.59
C LEU A 142 -1.57 -0.99 7.89
N PRO A 143 -0.56 -1.89 7.85
CA PRO A 143 0.74 -1.58 7.28
C PRO A 143 0.70 -1.23 5.79
N ASP A 144 -0.35 -1.61 5.07
CA ASP A 144 -0.51 -1.36 3.63
C ASP A 144 -1.38 -0.13 3.30
N HIS A 145 -1.82 0.62 4.31
CA HIS A 145 -2.45 1.92 4.09
C HIS A 145 -1.46 2.86 3.38
N LEU A 146 -1.85 3.46 2.25
CA LEU A 146 -0.92 4.20 1.40
C LEU A 146 -0.15 5.33 2.14
N PRO A 147 -0.78 6.18 2.97
CA PRO A 147 -0.06 7.13 3.83
C PRO A 147 1.06 6.49 4.68
N VAL A 148 0.77 5.34 5.32
CA VAL A 148 1.76 4.59 6.12
C VAL A 148 2.94 4.13 5.24
N VAL A 149 2.65 3.62 4.04
CA VAL A 149 3.68 3.18 3.08
C VAL A 149 4.53 4.37 2.59
N LEU A 150 3.93 5.55 2.43
CA LEU A 150 4.61 6.76 2.00
C LEU A 150 5.52 7.33 3.09
N GLU A 151 5.08 7.33 4.35
CA GLU A 151 5.92 7.69 5.49
C GLU A 151 7.13 6.78 5.61
N PHE A 152 6.92 5.46 5.50
CA PHE A 152 8.02 4.51 5.44
C PHE A 152 8.99 4.84 4.29
N ALA A 153 8.47 5.11 3.09
CA ALA A 153 9.29 5.42 1.94
C ALA A 153 10.11 6.71 2.13
N ALA A 154 9.52 7.73 2.76
CA ALA A 154 10.22 8.97 3.08
C ALA A 154 11.33 8.78 4.14
N LEU A 155 11.13 7.87 5.10
CA LEU A 155 12.09 7.58 6.17
C LEU A 155 13.22 6.65 5.72
N ALA A 156 12.87 5.53 5.09
CA ALA A 156 13.84 4.52 4.63
C ALA A 156 14.57 4.93 3.33
N GLY A 157 14.08 5.98 2.66
CA GLY A 157 14.73 6.63 1.54
C GLY A 157 14.65 5.87 0.20
N PRO A 158 15.30 6.42 -0.84
CA PRO A 158 15.24 5.88 -2.20
C PRO A 158 15.72 4.44 -2.30
N GLY A 159 15.10 3.69 -3.21
CA GLY A 159 15.40 2.27 -3.37
C GLY A 159 14.60 1.40 -2.41
N GLY A 160 15.17 1.06 -1.25
CA GLY A 160 14.58 0.10 -0.31
C GLY A 160 13.22 0.55 0.27
N GLY A 161 13.14 1.81 0.70
CA GLY A 161 11.94 2.41 1.29
C GLY A 161 10.77 2.47 0.30
N GLU A 162 11.05 2.82 -0.95
CA GLU A 162 10.04 2.92 -2.01
C GLU A 162 9.71 1.59 -2.70
N ALA A 163 10.36 0.49 -2.32
CA ALA A 163 10.11 -0.79 -2.97
C ALA A 163 8.67 -1.28 -2.85
N PRO A 164 7.96 -1.11 -1.71
CA PRO A 164 6.53 -1.41 -1.62
C PRO A 164 5.70 -0.62 -2.63
N LEU A 165 5.96 0.69 -2.79
CA LEU A 165 5.26 1.52 -3.78
C LEU A 165 5.44 0.98 -5.21
N ARG A 166 6.64 0.52 -5.56
CA ARG A 166 6.90 -0.11 -6.86
C ARG A 166 6.22 -1.49 -6.99
N GLN A 167 6.22 -2.29 -5.94
CA GLN A 167 5.54 -3.60 -5.93
C GLN A 167 4.02 -3.46 -6.11
N HIS A 168 3.45 -2.38 -5.59
CA HIS A 168 2.02 -2.08 -5.66
C HIS A 168 1.66 -1.05 -6.74
N ARG A 169 2.54 -0.82 -7.73
CA ARG A 169 2.35 0.17 -8.82
C ARG A 169 0.99 0.03 -9.51
N ARG A 170 0.54 -1.20 -9.75
CA ARG A 170 -0.74 -1.49 -10.42
C ARG A 170 -1.94 -0.96 -9.65
N GLY A 171 -1.93 -1.11 -8.31
CA GLY A 171 -2.97 -0.55 -7.45
C GLY A 171 -2.95 0.99 -7.49
N LEU A 172 -1.77 1.60 -7.45
CA LEU A 172 -1.63 3.06 -7.55
C LEU A 172 -2.17 3.62 -8.87
N GLU A 173 -1.94 2.94 -9.98
CA GLU A 173 -2.49 3.34 -11.28
C GLU A 173 -4.01 3.18 -11.34
N LEU A 174 -4.57 2.13 -10.75
CA LEU A 174 -6.02 1.96 -10.65
C LEU A 174 -6.69 3.05 -9.81
N ILE A 175 -6.11 3.38 -8.65
CA ILE A 175 -6.58 4.49 -7.82
C ILE A 175 -6.54 5.78 -8.65
N HIS A 176 -5.42 6.07 -9.32
CA HIS A 176 -5.30 7.25 -10.16
C HIS A 176 -6.32 7.30 -11.30
N HIS A 177 -6.59 6.18 -11.98
CA HIS A 177 -7.63 6.09 -13.01
C HIS A 177 -9.03 6.32 -12.43
N ALA A 178 -9.38 5.67 -11.32
CA ALA A 178 -10.68 5.84 -10.68
C ALA A 178 -10.93 7.29 -10.24
N LEU A 179 -9.90 7.96 -9.71
CA LEU A 179 -9.96 9.38 -9.35
C LEU A 179 -10.04 10.30 -10.58
N THR A 180 -9.41 9.93 -11.68
CA THR A 180 -9.49 10.67 -12.96
C THR A 180 -10.88 10.55 -13.57
N ASP A 181 -11.44 9.34 -13.63
CA ASP A 181 -12.77 9.07 -14.17
C ASP A 181 -13.88 9.76 -13.37
N SER A 182 -13.64 9.99 -12.07
CA SER A 182 -14.55 10.70 -11.18
C SER A 182 -14.29 12.22 -11.12
N ASP A 183 -13.37 12.73 -11.95
CA ASP A 183 -12.87 14.13 -11.93
C ASP A 183 -12.47 14.63 -10.53
N SER A 184 -11.98 13.74 -9.67
CA SER A 184 -11.60 14.07 -8.30
C SER A 184 -10.26 14.81 -8.24
N PRO A 185 -10.14 15.92 -7.49
CA PRO A 185 -8.87 16.63 -7.31
C PRO A 185 -7.74 15.76 -6.74
N TYR A 186 -8.07 14.72 -5.96
CA TYR A 186 -7.11 13.74 -5.44
C TYR A 186 -6.29 13.03 -6.54
N ARG A 187 -6.76 13.03 -7.80
CA ARG A 187 -5.96 12.53 -8.94
C ARG A 187 -4.60 13.21 -9.02
N HIS A 188 -4.51 14.49 -8.63
CA HIS A 188 -3.25 15.22 -8.64
C HIS A 188 -2.27 14.71 -7.59
N VAL A 189 -2.74 14.34 -6.40
CA VAL A 189 -1.89 13.75 -5.36
C VAL A 189 -1.30 12.41 -5.82
N LEU A 190 -2.13 11.56 -6.44
CA LEU A 190 -1.67 10.30 -7.02
C LEU A 190 -0.75 10.53 -8.23
N ALA A 191 -1.05 11.48 -9.10
CA ALA A 191 -0.20 11.82 -10.23
C ALA A 191 1.21 12.25 -9.76
N ALA A 192 1.29 13.08 -8.72
CA ALA A 192 2.54 13.49 -8.11
C ALA A 192 3.35 12.28 -7.60
N LEU A 193 2.71 11.36 -6.88
CA LEU A 193 3.35 10.10 -6.44
C LEU A 193 3.86 9.27 -7.63
N LEU A 194 3.06 9.13 -8.68
CA LEU A 194 3.42 8.33 -9.85
C LEU A 194 4.62 8.92 -10.60
N THR A 195 4.89 10.23 -10.51
CA THR A 195 6.11 10.87 -11.07
C THR A 195 7.39 10.43 -10.37
N LEU A 196 7.29 10.01 -9.11
CA LEU A 196 8.45 9.54 -8.35
C LEU A 196 8.84 8.12 -8.78
N LEU A 197 7.90 7.31 -9.22
CA LEU A 197 8.16 5.92 -9.58
C LEU A 197 8.65 5.79 -11.03
N PRO A 198 9.41 4.72 -11.37
CA PRO A 198 9.77 4.45 -12.75
C PRO A 198 8.53 4.37 -13.66
N PRO A 199 8.66 4.74 -14.95
CA PRO A 199 7.55 4.61 -15.90
C PRO A 199 7.01 3.17 -15.94
N PRO A 200 5.69 2.99 -16.10
CA PRO A 200 5.10 1.66 -16.14
C PRO A 200 5.59 0.87 -17.35
N THR A 201 5.83 -0.42 -17.13
CA THR A 201 6.13 -1.35 -18.22
C THR A 201 4.86 -1.68 -19.01
N GLU A 202 5.01 -2.30 -20.18
CA GLU A 202 3.85 -2.80 -20.93
C GLU A 202 3.10 -3.88 -20.15
N ALA A 203 3.82 -4.72 -19.40
CA ALA A 203 3.23 -5.71 -18.53
C ALA A 203 2.42 -5.08 -17.39
N ASP A 204 2.86 -3.93 -16.85
CA ASP A 204 2.09 -3.20 -15.84
C ASP A 204 0.80 -2.66 -16.43
N ARG A 205 0.85 -2.04 -17.62
CA ARG A 205 -0.34 -1.54 -18.33
C ARG A 205 -1.36 -2.65 -18.62
N ALA A 206 -0.90 -3.78 -19.13
CA ALA A 206 -1.75 -4.93 -19.40
C ALA A 206 -2.40 -5.48 -18.13
N ALA A 207 -1.63 -5.62 -17.05
CA ALA A 207 -2.15 -6.09 -15.76
C ALA A 207 -3.13 -5.09 -15.12
N VAL A 208 -2.91 -3.78 -15.27
CA VAL A 208 -3.84 -2.74 -14.81
C VAL A 208 -5.15 -2.82 -15.60
N ALA A 209 -5.10 -2.97 -16.92
CA ALA A 209 -6.30 -3.13 -17.74
C ALA A 209 -7.11 -4.38 -17.35
N GLN A 210 -6.43 -5.51 -17.12
CA GLN A 210 -7.06 -6.73 -16.64
C GLN A 210 -7.71 -6.53 -15.26
N LEU A 211 -6.97 -5.96 -14.30
CA LEU A 211 -7.45 -5.74 -12.95
C LEU A 211 -8.60 -4.71 -12.88
N ALA A 212 -8.63 -3.73 -13.79
CA ALA A 212 -9.74 -2.80 -13.94
C ALA A 212 -11.03 -3.49 -14.43
N ALA A 213 -10.89 -4.50 -15.29
CA ALA A 213 -12.01 -5.26 -15.86
C ALA A 213 -12.54 -6.34 -14.91
N GLU A 214 -11.64 -7.08 -14.26
CA GLU A 214 -11.98 -8.24 -13.42
C GLU A 214 -12.19 -7.86 -11.94
N GLY A 215 -11.62 -6.73 -11.50
CA GLY A 215 -11.53 -6.37 -10.09
C GLY A 215 -10.52 -7.23 -9.32
N PRO A 216 -10.25 -6.92 -8.04
CA PRO A 216 -9.34 -7.70 -7.22
C PRO A 216 -9.80 -9.15 -7.01
N PRO A 217 -8.87 -10.09 -6.77
CA PRO A 217 -9.23 -11.49 -6.51
C PRO A 217 -10.18 -11.64 -5.32
N ASN A 218 -11.20 -12.48 -5.42
CA ASN A 218 -12.08 -12.82 -4.29
C ASN A 218 -11.69 -14.18 -3.70
N GLU A 219 -11.93 -14.41 -2.41
CA GLU A 219 -11.68 -15.72 -1.79
C GLU A 219 -12.81 -16.69 -2.18
N GLU A 220 -12.45 -17.80 -2.84
CA GLU A 220 -13.39 -18.88 -3.21
C GLU A 220 -13.68 -19.82 -2.03
N VAL A 221 -13.94 -19.30 -0.83
CA VAL A 221 -14.31 -20.14 0.31
C VAL A 221 -15.83 -20.34 0.36
N GLY A 222 -16.27 -21.58 0.12
CA GLY A 222 -17.67 -22.01 0.19
C GLY A 222 -18.36 -22.31 -1.14
N LEU A 223 -17.64 -22.33 -2.27
CA LEU A 223 -18.18 -22.78 -3.56
C LEU A 223 -18.05 -24.29 -3.78
N ASP A 224 -17.23 -24.98 -2.99
CA ASP A 224 -17.36 -26.42 -2.89
C ASP A 224 -18.73 -26.70 -2.24
N PRO A 225 -19.64 -27.42 -2.92
CA PRO A 225 -20.86 -27.86 -2.28
C PRO A 225 -20.43 -28.57 -1.00
N TYR A 226 -20.96 -28.14 0.15
CA TYR A 226 -20.87 -28.89 1.39
C TYR A 226 -21.06 -30.36 1.02
N GLY A 227 -20.04 -31.17 1.34
CA GLY A 227 -19.77 -32.44 0.68
C GLY A 227 -21.03 -33.23 0.37
N THR A 228 -21.02 -33.87 -0.79
CA THR A 228 -22.02 -34.82 -1.30
C THR A 228 -22.54 -35.78 -0.21
N TYR A 229 -23.45 -35.30 0.63
CA TYR A 229 -24.55 -36.10 1.11
C TYR A 229 -25.46 -36.18 -0.09
N GLY A 230 -25.61 -37.39 -0.62
CA GLY A 230 -26.31 -37.67 -1.86
C GLY A 230 -27.62 -36.91 -1.98
N ASP A 231 -27.90 -36.42 -3.17
CA ASP A 231 -29.24 -36.07 -3.65
C ASP A 231 -30.07 -35.09 -2.79
N GLY A 232 -29.44 -34.05 -2.23
CA GLY A 232 -30.17 -32.85 -1.79
C GLY A 232 -31.25 -33.08 -0.73
N GLU A 233 -31.20 -34.18 0.01
CA GLU A 233 -32.13 -34.42 1.11
C GLU A 233 -31.74 -33.56 2.32
N PHE A 234 -32.68 -32.73 2.75
CA PHE A 234 -32.62 -32.07 4.04
C PHE A 234 -32.49 -33.14 5.13
N ALA A 235 -31.40 -33.10 5.92
CA ALA A 235 -31.22 -34.03 7.03
C ALA A 235 -32.47 -33.99 7.94
N PRO A 236 -33.13 -35.13 8.20
CA PRO A 236 -34.34 -35.13 8.99
C PRO A 236 -34.08 -34.53 10.39
N PRO A 237 -35.07 -33.86 10.99
CA PRO A 237 -34.93 -33.33 12.35
C PRO A 237 -34.54 -34.47 13.31
N GLY A 238 -33.43 -34.30 14.02
CA GLY A 238 -32.89 -35.32 14.95
C GLY A 238 -31.60 -36.02 14.49
N THR A 239 -31.09 -35.75 13.28
CA THR A 239 -29.84 -36.35 12.77
C THR A 239 -28.57 -35.77 13.43
N PHE A 240 -28.69 -34.63 14.11
CA PHE A 240 -27.58 -34.06 14.85
C PHE A 240 -27.33 -34.87 16.14
N VAL A 241 -26.26 -35.67 16.13
CA VAL A 241 -25.71 -36.26 17.34
C VAL A 241 -24.60 -35.33 17.83
N PRO A 242 -24.77 -34.64 18.98
CA PRO A 242 -23.72 -33.80 19.53
C PRO A 242 -22.48 -34.67 19.81
N PRO A 243 -21.26 -34.20 19.50
CA PRO A 243 -20.06 -34.90 19.92
C PRO A 243 -20.04 -34.98 21.46
N MET A 244 -19.50 -36.09 22.00
CA MET A 244 -19.38 -36.26 23.44
C MET A 244 -18.63 -35.06 24.05
N PRO A 245 -19.11 -34.48 25.17
CA PRO A 245 -18.41 -33.41 25.85
C PRO A 245 -16.97 -33.83 26.16
N ALA A 246 -16.02 -32.98 25.79
CA ALA A 246 -14.63 -33.21 26.16
C ALA A 246 -14.52 -33.31 27.70
N PRO A 247 -13.72 -34.24 28.24
CA PRO A 247 -13.51 -34.33 29.67
C PRO A 247 -12.98 -32.99 30.21
N PRO A 248 -13.40 -32.56 31.41
CA PRO A 248 -12.98 -31.28 31.96
C PRO A 248 -11.46 -31.23 32.10
N SER A 249 -10.85 -30.21 31.50
CA SER A 249 -9.42 -29.91 31.70
C SER A 249 -9.17 -29.72 33.19
N ARG A 250 -8.37 -30.62 33.79
CA ARG A 250 -7.91 -30.46 35.17
C ARG A 250 -6.98 -29.26 35.22
N VAL A 251 -7.46 -28.15 35.75
CA VAL A 251 -6.62 -27.01 36.13
C VAL A 251 -5.73 -27.48 37.29
N PRO A 252 -4.39 -27.46 37.16
CA PRO A 252 -3.52 -27.77 38.29
C PRO A 252 -3.75 -26.73 39.41
N PRO A 253 -3.75 -27.15 40.68
CA PRO A 253 -4.02 -26.25 41.79
C PRO A 253 -2.96 -25.14 41.84
N ALA A 254 -3.42 -23.90 42.06
CA ALA A 254 -2.55 -22.77 42.29
C ALA A 254 -1.66 -23.01 43.53
N PRO A 255 -0.37 -22.64 43.49
CA PRO A 255 0.51 -22.80 44.64
C PRO A 255 -0.01 -21.96 45.81
N THR A 256 -0.31 -22.64 46.93
CA THR A 256 -0.72 -21.99 48.18
C THR A 256 0.47 -21.23 48.75
N SER A 257 0.44 -19.91 48.67
CA SER A 257 1.23 -19.04 49.52
C SER A 257 0.67 -19.09 50.94
N ARG A 258 1.43 -19.58 51.93
CA ARG A 258 1.25 -19.17 53.33
C ARG A 258 2.52 -19.37 54.21
N THR A 259 3.03 -18.21 54.62
CA THR A 259 3.46 -17.78 55.99
C THR A 259 4.64 -18.44 56.74
N GLU A 260 5.60 -17.55 57.07
CA GLU A 260 6.23 -17.27 58.37
C GLU A 260 6.98 -18.34 59.19
N GLY A 261 8.25 -17.99 59.49
CA GLY A 261 8.97 -18.20 60.77
C GLY A 261 9.66 -19.56 60.98
N PRO A 262 10.76 -19.65 61.78
CA PRO A 262 10.87 -18.95 63.07
C PRO A 262 12.28 -18.40 63.49
N ARG A 263 12.19 -17.46 64.45
CA ARG A 263 13.15 -17.03 65.50
C ARG A 263 14.50 -16.42 65.13
#